data_AF-A0A6B9FHM9-F1
#
_entry.id   AF-A0A6B9FHM9-F1
#
_cell.length_a   1.000
_cell.length_b   1.000
_cell.length_c   1.000
_cell.angle_alpha   90.00
_cell.angle_beta   90.00
_cell.angle_gamma   90.00
#
_symmetry.space_group_name_H-M   'P 1'
#
loop_
_entity.id
_entity.type
_entity.pdbx_description
1 polymer ?
#
loop_
_entity_poly.entity_id
_entity_poly.type
_entity_poly.pdbx_seq_one_letter_code
_entity_poly.pdbx_strand_id
1 'polypeptide(L)'
;MTKRYAPEEKLEYNRLFLDDFLAELTVDQIAEKHGVSKASIYRWKREQDQVISQLGVFKNFDIEIESAFDIVHRRNSTDLWTLKDALFRIAIWIRWPSEPHQQRAMLITCICNYLRQHYSSPEIQKLSIDEQKFLYKYVDLDFLGSIATPNAPYFDFFNIQSHGKARYSDLDFFGAITKYMLSPLAVRGSTSRYIQLAEVHHLIQNEVFGPTWIMSKRTFEDIWAKRAATFPFLFVERHNKPEYKVDWNFEPQSPEFHQDFDDIIENAGHVKRYLSHCRWATETLRSRLHPRTLKHIRFPNFPDGLASIALPTEPFDAAETAKLKRAGTDFYKAKSDT
;
A
#
# COMPACT_ATOMS: atom_id res chain seq x y z
N MET A 1 9.62 35.36 17.77
CA MET A 1 10.82 34.66 18.27
C MET A 1 10.62 33.17 18.09
N THR A 2 11.44 32.49 17.29
CA THR A 2 11.37 31.04 17.07
C THR A 2 12.11 30.33 18.21
N LYS A 3 11.38 29.66 19.12
CA LYS A 3 11.96 28.81 20.17
C LYS A 3 12.80 27.71 19.49
N ARG A 4 14.09 27.62 19.80
CA ARG A 4 14.95 26.52 19.36
C ARG A 4 14.87 25.42 20.41
N TYR A 5 14.33 24.26 20.02
CA TYR A 5 14.24 23.08 20.87
C TYR A 5 15.58 22.34 20.93
N ALA A 6 15.93 21.83 22.11
CA ALA A 6 17.08 20.97 22.32
C ALA A 6 16.91 19.61 21.61
N PRO A 7 17.99 18.88 21.28
CA PRO A 7 17.90 17.57 20.62
C PRO A 7 17.06 16.55 21.40
N GLU A 8 17.15 16.54 22.73
CA GLU A 8 16.38 15.65 23.61
C GLU A 8 14.89 16.00 23.58
N GLU A 9 14.54 17.28 23.67
CA GLU A 9 13.15 17.75 23.55
C GLU A 9 12.56 17.35 22.19
N LYS A 10 13.35 17.44 21.10
CA LYS A 10 12.89 16.99 19.78
C LYS A 10 12.62 15.49 19.74
N LEU A 11 13.44 14.69 20.43
CA LEU A 11 13.30 13.23 20.45
C LEU A 11 12.06 12.83 21.25
N GLU A 12 11.80 13.50 22.36
CA GLU A 12 10.59 13.37 23.15
C GLU A 12 9.35 13.84 22.37
N TYR A 13 9.43 14.96 21.65
CA TYR A 13 8.35 15.41 20.77
C TYR A 13 8.11 14.47 19.60
N ASN A 14 9.13 13.84 19.02
CA ASN A 14 8.94 12.82 17.99
C ASN A 14 8.22 11.58 18.55
N ARG A 15 8.53 11.17 19.78
CA ARG A 15 7.84 10.06 20.46
C ARG A 15 6.38 10.41 20.76
N LEU A 16 6.13 11.58 21.33
CA LEU A 16 4.78 12.09 21.62
C LEU A 16 3.98 12.35 20.34
N PHE A 17 4.64 12.76 19.27
CA PHE A 17 4.06 12.93 17.94
C PHE A 17 3.58 11.59 17.37
N LEU A 18 4.35 10.52 17.55
CA LEU A 18 3.94 9.16 17.19
C LEU A 18 2.72 8.74 18.02
N ASP A 19 2.78 8.84 19.35
CA ASP A 19 1.67 8.49 20.24
C ASP A 19 0.37 9.24 19.90
N ASP A 20 0.48 10.51 19.47
CA ASP A 20 -0.66 11.35 19.09
C ASP A 20 -1.20 11.09 17.69
N PHE A 21 -0.35 10.68 16.75
CA PHE A 21 -0.80 10.15 15.47
C PHE A 21 -1.51 8.80 15.64
N LEU A 22 -1.02 7.97 16.57
CA LEU A 22 -1.67 6.71 16.97
C LEU A 22 -3.01 6.94 17.67
N ALA A 23 -3.18 8.10 18.30
CA ALA A 23 -4.45 8.59 18.82
C ALA A 23 -5.29 9.38 17.78
N GLU A 24 -4.92 9.33 16.50
CA GLU A 24 -5.64 9.92 15.36
C GLU A 24 -5.83 11.45 15.41
N LEU A 25 -4.94 12.16 16.10
CA LEU A 25 -4.98 13.63 16.17
C LEU A 25 -4.49 14.27 14.86
N THR A 26 -5.16 15.33 14.39
CA THR A 26 -4.65 16.12 13.26
C THR A 26 -3.45 16.96 13.66
N VAL A 27 -2.64 17.37 12.68
CA VAL A 27 -1.52 18.32 12.87
C VAL A 27 -1.95 19.56 13.66
N ASP A 28 -3.18 20.03 13.45
CA ASP A 28 -3.75 21.17 14.18
C ASP A 28 -3.96 20.85 15.67
N GLN A 29 -4.50 19.67 15.97
CA GLN A 29 -4.72 19.19 17.34
C GLN A 29 -3.38 18.91 18.05
N ILE A 30 -2.40 18.37 17.33
CA ILE A 30 -1.04 18.14 17.84
C ILE A 30 -0.35 19.48 18.14
N ALA A 31 -0.46 20.45 17.23
CA ALA A 31 0.09 21.79 17.40
C ALA A 31 -0.49 22.48 18.64
N GLU A 32 -1.80 22.37 18.84
CA GLU A 32 -2.50 22.91 19.99
C GLU A 32 -2.12 22.19 21.29
N LYS A 33 -2.13 20.84 21.28
CA LYS A 33 -1.82 20.00 22.44
C LYS A 33 -0.41 20.23 22.98
N HIS A 34 0.57 20.43 22.09
CA HIS A 34 1.98 20.58 22.46
C HIS A 34 2.47 22.03 22.44
N GLY A 35 1.60 23.00 22.13
CA GLY A 35 1.97 24.41 22.04
C GLY A 35 3.06 24.70 21.00
N VAL A 36 3.09 23.93 19.91
CA VAL A 36 4.11 24.02 18.85
C VAL A 36 3.50 24.51 17.54
N SER A 37 4.30 25.17 16.70
CA SER A 37 3.79 25.61 15.39
C SER A 37 3.57 24.43 14.45
N LYS A 38 2.53 24.48 13.60
CA LYS A 38 2.33 23.50 12.51
C LYS A 38 3.58 23.34 11.64
N ALA A 39 4.29 24.45 11.40
CA ALA A 39 5.53 24.45 10.63
C ALA A 39 6.65 23.64 11.31
N SER A 40 6.74 23.67 12.64
CA SER A 40 7.66 22.82 13.41
C SER A 40 7.32 21.35 13.23
N ILE A 41 6.04 20.99 13.32
CA ILE A 41 5.55 19.62 13.11
C ILE A 41 5.93 19.11 11.71
N TYR A 42 5.63 19.89 10.66
CA TYR A 42 6.03 19.54 9.29
C TYR A 42 7.55 19.51 9.07
N ARG A 43 8.32 20.25 9.87
CA ARG A 43 9.79 20.23 9.81
C ARG A 43 10.33 18.97 10.44
N TRP A 44 9.83 18.59 11.62
CA TRP A 44 10.23 17.36 12.31
C TRP A 44 9.85 16.11 11.54
N LYS A 45 8.64 16.06 10.95
CA LYS A 45 8.24 14.98 10.04
C LYS A 45 9.23 14.84 8.87
N ARG A 46 9.63 15.96 8.25
CA ARG A 46 10.63 15.95 7.18
C ARG A 46 12.02 15.53 7.67
N GLU A 47 12.43 15.97 8.85
CA GLU A 47 13.70 15.55 9.48
C GLU A 47 13.68 14.02 9.72
N GLN A 48 12.54 13.46 10.14
CA GLN A 48 12.36 12.01 10.32
C GLN A 48 12.35 11.25 8.98
N ASP A 49 11.57 11.70 7.98
CA ASP A 49 11.59 11.13 6.63
C ASP A 49 13.01 11.17 6.03
N GLN A 50 13.76 12.24 6.33
CA GLN A 50 15.14 12.39 5.94
C GLN A 50 16.07 11.43 6.70
N VAL A 51 15.89 11.23 8.01
CA VAL A 51 16.63 10.23 8.78
C VAL A 51 16.32 8.82 8.27
N ILE A 52 15.05 8.46 8.03
CA ILE A 52 14.66 7.16 7.48
C ILE A 52 15.29 6.93 6.10
N SER A 53 15.27 7.94 5.22
CA SER A 53 15.88 7.84 3.89
C SER A 53 17.41 7.87 3.91
N GLN A 54 18.03 8.60 4.83
CA GLN A 54 19.49 8.67 5.03
C GLN A 54 20.05 7.44 5.72
N LEU A 55 19.29 6.84 6.64
CA LEU A 55 19.69 5.61 7.30
C LEU A 55 19.98 4.56 6.26
N GLY A 56 19.19 4.45 5.18
CA GLY A 56 19.63 3.73 3.97
C GLY A 56 20.09 2.28 4.18
N VAL A 57 19.93 1.73 5.40
CA VAL A 57 20.54 0.47 5.85
C VAL A 57 19.87 -0.72 5.18
N PHE A 58 18.73 -0.49 4.54
CA PHE A 58 17.97 -1.51 3.82
C PHE A 58 18.01 -1.34 2.30
N LYS A 59 18.89 -0.49 1.75
CA LYS A 59 18.97 -0.22 0.29
C LYS A 59 19.17 -1.47 -0.58
N ASN A 60 19.56 -2.60 0.00
CA ASN A 60 19.83 -3.85 -0.72
C ASN A 60 18.68 -4.85 -0.65
N PHE A 61 17.62 -4.59 0.12
CA PHE A 61 16.46 -5.48 0.15
C PHE A 61 15.38 -4.88 -0.73
N ASP A 62 15.04 -5.54 -1.83
CA ASP A 62 13.86 -5.24 -2.65
C ASP A 62 13.11 -6.54 -2.89
N ILE A 63 11.80 -6.54 -2.68
CA ILE A 63 10.99 -7.70 -3.02
C ILE A 63 10.93 -7.79 -4.55
N GLU A 64 11.56 -8.82 -5.12
CA GLU A 64 11.39 -9.15 -6.54
C GLU A 64 9.97 -9.71 -6.77
N ILE A 65 8.99 -8.82 -6.86
CA ILE A 65 7.58 -9.17 -6.88
C ILE A 65 7.23 -10.06 -8.08
N GLU A 66 7.88 -9.86 -9.23
CA GLU A 66 7.69 -10.67 -10.43
C GLU A 66 8.05 -12.15 -10.18
N SER A 67 9.14 -12.40 -9.43
CA SER A 67 9.55 -13.76 -9.04
C SER A 67 8.52 -14.41 -8.12
N ALA A 68 7.94 -13.65 -7.19
CA ALA A 68 6.87 -14.15 -6.33
C ALA A 68 5.59 -14.50 -7.13
N PHE A 69 5.22 -13.71 -8.13
CA PHE A 69 4.12 -14.03 -9.02
C PHE A 69 4.37 -15.30 -9.84
N ASP A 70 5.59 -15.49 -10.34
CA ASP A 70 5.99 -16.70 -11.07
C ASP A 70 5.88 -17.95 -10.18
N ILE A 71 6.34 -17.88 -8.94
CA ILE A 71 6.23 -18.97 -7.96
C ILE A 71 4.76 -19.36 -7.74
N VAL A 72 3.90 -18.38 -7.45
CA VAL A 72 2.46 -18.63 -7.24
C VAL A 72 1.81 -19.19 -8.51
N HIS A 73 2.22 -18.73 -9.68
CA HIS A 73 1.71 -19.23 -10.96
C HIS A 73 2.09 -20.71 -11.21
N ARG A 74 3.29 -21.11 -10.80
CA ARG A 74 3.87 -22.46 -10.97
C ARG A 74 3.69 -23.38 -9.75
N ARG A 75 2.78 -23.04 -8.83
CA ARG A 75 2.64 -23.70 -7.51
C ARG A 75 2.66 -25.24 -7.51
N ASN A 76 2.13 -25.90 -8.54
CA ASN A 76 2.05 -27.36 -8.59
C ASN A 76 3.44 -28.03 -8.67
N SER A 77 4.48 -27.25 -8.98
CA SER A 77 5.88 -27.67 -9.06
C SER A 77 6.78 -26.99 -8.01
N THR A 78 6.18 -26.36 -7.00
CA THR A 78 6.90 -25.57 -6.00
C THR A 78 6.71 -26.20 -4.62
N ASP A 79 7.78 -26.27 -3.83
CA ASP A 79 7.69 -26.69 -2.44
C ASP A 79 6.90 -25.68 -1.59
N LEU A 80 6.35 -26.15 -0.46
CA LEU A 80 5.48 -25.36 0.38
C LEU A 80 6.17 -24.11 0.97
N TRP A 81 7.45 -24.20 1.35
CA TRP A 81 8.18 -23.07 1.94
C TRP A 81 8.43 -21.97 0.92
N THR A 82 8.80 -22.34 -0.31
CA THR A 82 8.93 -21.38 -1.41
C THR A 82 7.58 -20.73 -1.78
N LEU A 83 6.47 -21.46 -1.68
CA LEU A 83 5.14 -20.88 -1.87
C LEU A 83 4.78 -19.89 -0.74
N LYS A 84 5.00 -20.25 0.52
CA LYS A 84 4.81 -19.37 1.69
C LYS A 84 5.62 -18.08 1.55
N ASP A 85 6.89 -18.20 1.16
CA ASP A 85 7.78 -17.08 0.87
C ASP A 85 7.18 -16.10 -0.14
N ALA A 86 6.72 -16.62 -1.28
CA ALA A 86 6.13 -15.81 -2.33
C ALA A 86 4.84 -15.11 -1.88
N LEU A 87 3.98 -15.80 -1.14
CA LEU A 87 2.72 -15.22 -0.64
C LEU A 87 2.98 -14.11 0.38
N PHE A 88 3.90 -14.27 1.32
CA PHE A 88 4.28 -13.18 2.21
C PHE A 88 4.85 -12.00 1.43
N ARG A 89 5.75 -12.25 0.47
CA ARG A 89 6.32 -11.18 -0.37
C ARG A 89 5.26 -10.39 -1.13
N ILE A 90 4.24 -11.07 -1.67
CA ILE A 90 3.10 -10.42 -2.32
C ILE A 90 2.33 -9.55 -1.32
N ALA A 91 1.98 -10.09 -0.16
CA ALA A 91 1.24 -9.38 0.88
C ALA A 91 1.96 -8.08 1.31
N ILE A 92 3.26 -8.17 1.59
CA ILE A 92 4.09 -7.03 1.97
C ILE A 92 4.21 -6.01 0.84
N TRP A 93 4.47 -6.47 -0.39
CA TRP A 93 4.66 -5.58 -1.53
C TRP A 93 3.39 -4.80 -1.88
N ILE A 94 2.19 -5.39 -1.74
CA ILE A 94 0.92 -4.69 -1.98
C ILE A 94 0.79 -3.45 -1.06
N ARG A 95 1.28 -3.55 0.18
CA ARG A 95 1.22 -2.47 1.17
C ARG A 95 2.30 -1.42 0.95
N TRP A 96 3.54 -1.84 0.69
CA TRP A 96 4.72 -0.96 0.61
C TRP A 96 5.53 -1.13 -0.68
N PRO A 97 4.95 -0.93 -1.88
CA PRO A 97 5.59 -1.28 -3.14
C PRO A 97 6.84 -0.46 -3.47
N SER A 98 6.99 0.73 -2.87
CA SER A 98 8.12 1.63 -3.10
C SER A 98 8.95 1.90 -1.83
N GLU A 99 8.77 1.11 -0.77
CA GLU A 99 9.42 1.33 0.54
C GLU A 99 10.16 0.08 1.01
N PRO A 100 11.28 -0.29 0.35
CA PRO A 100 11.92 -1.58 0.57
C PRO A 100 12.48 -1.80 1.99
N HIS A 101 12.78 -0.69 2.68
CA HIS A 101 13.15 -0.70 4.09
C HIS A 101 12.02 -1.20 5.00
N GLN A 102 10.76 -0.85 4.71
CA GLN A 102 9.61 -1.35 5.47
C GLN A 102 9.30 -2.78 5.09
N GLN A 103 9.48 -3.13 3.81
CA GLN A 103 9.21 -4.47 3.31
C GLN A 103 9.97 -5.56 4.09
N ARG A 104 11.29 -5.38 4.32
CA ARG A 104 12.10 -6.41 5.01
C ARG A 104 11.62 -6.66 6.43
N ALA A 105 11.44 -5.60 7.20
CA ALA A 105 11.03 -5.70 8.59
C ALA A 105 9.62 -6.30 8.70
N MET A 106 8.69 -5.85 7.87
CA MET A 106 7.31 -6.36 7.87
C MET A 106 7.23 -7.83 7.43
N LEU A 107 8.09 -8.24 6.49
CA LEU A 107 8.23 -9.65 6.10
C LEU A 107 8.68 -10.51 7.27
N ILE A 108 9.72 -10.08 8.00
CA ILE A 108 10.20 -10.78 9.21
C ILE A 108 9.11 -10.80 10.28
N THR A 109 8.39 -9.69 10.51
CA THR A 109 7.27 -9.64 11.45
C THR A 109 6.18 -10.65 11.09
N CYS A 110 5.81 -10.77 9.82
CA CYS A 110 4.86 -11.77 9.36
C CYS A 110 5.37 -13.19 9.60
N ILE A 111 6.59 -13.49 9.17
CA ILE A 111 7.18 -14.83 9.32
C ILE A 111 7.28 -15.21 10.80
N CYS A 112 7.78 -14.31 11.67
CA CYS A 112 7.88 -14.55 13.10
C CYS A 112 6.51 -14.81 13.73
N ASN A 113 5.49 -14.01 13.41
CA ASN A 113 4.15 -14.21 13.95
C ASN A 113 3.53 -15.52 13.46
N TYR A 114 3.72 -15.86 12.18
CA TYR A 114 3.24 -17.09 11.60
C TYR A 114 3.86 -18.29 12.31
N LEU A 115 5.20 -18.34 12.38
CA LEU A 115 5.92 -19.43 13.03
C LEU A 115 5.57 -19.54 14.52
N ARG A 116 5.49 -18.40 15.22
CA ARG A 116 5.13 -18.37 16.65
C ARG A 116 3.74 -18.94 16.90
N GLN A 117 2.75 -18.57 16.10
CA GLN A 117 1.37 -19.01 16.29
C GLN A 117 1.18 -20.46 15.82
N HIS A 118 1.61 -20.78 14.60
CA HIS A 118 1.43 -22.11 13.99
C HIS A 118 2.12 -23.21 14.79
N TYR A 119 3.33 -22.95 15.30
CA TYR A 119 4.10 -23.94 16.08
C TYR A 119 4.01 -23.73 17.61
N SER A 120 3.27 -22.72 18.07
CA SER A 120 3.14 -22.37 19.50
C SER A 120 4.49 -22.21 20.23
N SER A 121 5.52 -21.75 19.51
CA SER A 121 6.87 -21.59 20.06
C SER A 121 7.32 -20.12 20.05
N PRO A 122 7.64 -19.54 21.21
CA PRO A 122 8.24 -18.21 21.26
C PRO A 122 9.75 -18.21 20.95
N GLU A 123 10.40 -19.37 20.94
CA GLU A 123 11.85 -19.50 20.78
C GLU A 123 12.21 -20.07 19.41
N ILE A 124 13.10 -19.37 18.69
CA ILE A 124 13.58 -19.80 17.36
C ILE A 124 14.27 -21.17 17.44
N GLN A 125 14.98 -21.46 18.54
CA GLN A 125 15.75 -22.69 18.72
C GLN A 125 14.86 -23.94 18.82
N LYS A 126 13.58 -23.77 19.16
CA LYS A 126 12.58 -24.85 19.25
C LYS A 126 11.90 -25.14 17.91
N LEU A 127 12.11 -24.30 16.91
CA LEU A 127 11.62 -24.52 15.54
C LEU A 127 12.47 -25.58 14.83
N SER A 128 11.92 -26.23 13.81
CA SER A 128 12.67 -27.15 12.96
C SER A 128 13.78 -26.43 12.17
N ILE A 129 14.76 -27.17 11.67
CA ILE A 129 15.86 -26.60 10.89
C ILE A 129 15.34 -25.84 9.65
N ASP A 130 14.28 -26.32 9.02
CA ASP A 130 13.72 -25.68 7.82
C ASP A 130 12.97 -24.39 8.14
N GLU A 131 12.23 -24.35 9.26
CA GLU A 131 11.59 -23.14 9.79
C GLU A 131 12.64 -22.08 10.18
N GLN A 132 13.72 -22.50 10.83
CA GLN A 132 14.84 -21.63 11.17
C GLN A 132 15.49 -21.05 9.90
N LYS A 133 15.79 -21.89 8.91
CA LYS A 133 16.33 -21.45 7.61
C LYS A 133 15.40 -20.46 6.92
N PHE A 134 14.09 -20.69 6.97
CA PHE A 134 13.11 -19.79 6.36
C PHE A 134 13.14 -18.39 7.01
N LEU A 135 13.18 -18.31 8.34
CA LEU A 135 13.33 -17.05 9.05
C LEU A 135 14.69 -16.38 8.77
N TYR A 136 15.79 -17.14 8.86
CA TYR A 136 17.15 -16.63 8.70
C TYR A 136 17.48 -16.18 7.27
N LYS A 137 16.68 -16.54 6.27
CA LYS A 137 16.76 -15.94 4.92
C LYS A 137 16.67 -14.41 4.94
N TYR A 138 15.94 -13.86 5.91
CA TYR A 138 15.65 -12.44 6.01
C TYR A 138 16.33 -11.74 7.17
N VAL A 139 16.97 -12.47 8.10
CA VAL A 139 17.63 -11.91 9.27
C VAL A 139 19.15 -12.05 9.11
N ASP A 140 19.85 -10.92 8.92
CA ASP A 140 21.32 -10.86 8.91
C ASP A 140 21.83 -9.84 9.95
N LEU A 141 23.15 -9.80 10.14
CA LEU A 141 23.79 -8.89 11.10
C LEU A 141 23.55 -7.41 10.77
N ASP A 142 23.45 -7.06 9.48
CA ASP A 142 23.20 -5.69 9.04
C ASP A 142 21.77 -5.26 9.42
N PHE A 143 20.78 -6.13 9.20
CA PHE A 143 19.41 -5.95 9.64
C PHE A 143 19.34 -5.82 11.16
N LEU A 144 19.94 -6.74 11.91
CA LEU A 144 19.95 -6.70 13.38
C LEU A 144 20.61 -5.43 13.90
N GLY A 145 21.75 -5.04 13.33
CA GLY A 145 22.42 -3.78 13.66
C GLY A 145 21.54 -2.57 13.40
N SER A 146 20.82 -2.55 12.28
CA SER A 146 19.94 -1.43 11.90
C SER A 146 18.77 -1.22 12.86
N ILE A 147 18.11 -2.31 13.29
CA ILE A 147 16.97 -2.24 14.20
C ILE A 147 17.38 -2.03 15.66
N ALA A 148 18.63 -2.35 16.00
CA ALA A 148 19.20 -2.12 17.32
C ALA A 148 19.71 -0.68 17.51
N THR A 149 19.73 0.15 16.45
CA THR A 149 20.13 1.55 16.59
C THR A 149 19.04 2.41 17.25
N PRO A 150 19.40 3.44 18.04
CA PRO A 150 18.41 4.36 18.64
C PRO A 150 17.56 5.12 17.62
N ASN A 151 18.01 5.16 16.36
CA ASN A 151 17.32 5.80 15.25
C ASN A 151 16.59 4.79 14.35
N ALA A 152 16.42 3.53 14.79
CA ALA A 152 15.73 2.51 14.02
C ALA A 152 14.37 3.04 13.55
N PRO A 153 14.02 2.89 12.26
CA PRO A 153 12.73 3.31 11.76
C PRO A 153 11.64 2.58 12.56
N TYR A 154 10.74 3.36 13.16
CA TYR A 154 9.51 2.82 13.74
C TYR A 154 8.67 2.28 12.58
N PHE A 155 8.36 0.99 12.61
CA PHE A 155 7.49 0.41 11.60
C PHE A 155 6.05 0.53 12.10
N ASP A 156 5.32 1.50 11.56
CA ASP A 156 3.90 1.66 11.83
C ASP A 156 3.14 0.38 11.46
N PHE A 157 2.08 0.13 12.21
CA PHE A 157 1.18 -1.03 12.16
C PHE A 157 0.93 -1.57 10.75
N PHE A 158 0.78 -2.89 10.66
CA PHE A 158 0.56 -3.61 9.40
C PHE A 158 -0.75 -3.25 8.68
N ASN A 159 -1.68 -2.58 9.38
CA ASN A 159 -2.98 -2.25 8.85
C ASN A 159 -2.85 -1.28 7.68
N ILE A 160 -3.67 -1.52 6.64
CA ILE A 160 -4.01 -0.47 5.68
C ILE A 160 -4.45 0.74 6.51
N GLN A 161 -3.74 1.88 6.42
CA GLN A 161 -4.02 3.04 7.27
C GLN A 161 -5.51 3.38 7.21
N SER A 162 -6.25 3.06 8.27
CA SER A 162 -7.55 3.65 8.52
C SER A 162 -7.24 5.05 8.99
N HIS A 163 -7.36 6.03 8.09
CA HIS A 163 -7.24 7.41 8.53
C HIS A 163 -8.39 7.67 9.50
N GLY A 164 -8.08 7.89 10.78
CA GLY A 164 -9.04 8.03 11.88
C GLY A 164 -10.17 9.04 11.73
N LYS A 165 -10.10 9.91 10.72
CA LYS A 165 -11.16 10.84 10.35
C LYS A 165 -12.00 10.42 9.14
N ALA A 166 -11.66 9.31 8.47
CA ALA A 166 -12.30 8.84 7.26
C ALA A 166 -13.12 7.56 7.54
N ARG A 167 -14.38 7.55 7.09
CA ARG A 167 -15.24 6.35 7.05
C ARG A 167 -14.73 5.26 6.09
N TYR A 168 -13.54 5.40 5.51
CA TYR A 168 -13.06 4.65 4.36
C TYR A 168 -11.58 4.30 4.53
N SER A 169 -11.21 3.08 4.14
CA SER A 169 -9.83 2.60 4.10
C SER A 169 -9.12 3.02 2.79
N ASP A 170 -7.79 2.90 2.71
CA ASP A 170 -7.08 3.04 1.41
C ASP A 170 -7.63 2.05 0.37
N LEU A 171 -8.09 0.87 0.80
CA LEU A 171 -8.70 -0.14 -0.05
C LEU A 171 -9.97 0.43 -0.72
N ASP A 172 -10.84 1.08 0.05
CA ASP A 172 -12.04 1.73 -0.49
C ASP A 172 -11.69 2.89 -1.41
N PHE A 173 -10.77 3.75 -0.98
CA PHE A 173 -10.43 4.97 -1.71
C PHE A 173 -9.69 4.71 -3.03
N PHE A 174 -8.58 3.97 -2.99
CA PHE A 174 -7.83 3.65 -4.21
C PHE A 174 -8.55 2.62 -5.08
N GLY A 175 -9.35 1.73 -4.48
CA GLY A 175 -10.25 0.84 -5.21
C GLY A 175 -11.26 1.63 -6.06
N ALA A 176 -11.91 2.65 -5.48
CA ALA A 176 -12.88 3.49 -6.19
C ALA A 176 -12.23 4.32 -7.32
N ILE A 177 -11.07 4.93 -7.06
CA ILE A 177 -10.31 5.68 -8.08
C ILE A 177 -9.96 4.75 -9.25
N THR A 178 -9.51 3.54 -8.96
CA THR A 178 -9.16 2.54 -9.98
C THR A 178 -10.38 2.04 -10.75
N LYS A 179 -11.52 1.78 -10.07
CA LYS A 179 -12.79 1.44 -10.73
C LYS A 179 -13.16 2.51 -11.76
N TYR A 180 -13.04 3.79 -11.40
CA TYR A 180 -13.31 4.89 -12.33
C TYR A 180 -12.35 4.86 -13.52
N MET A 181 -11.04 4.77 -13.30
CA MET A 181 -10.04 4.77 -14.39
C MET A 181 -10.19 3.58 -15.35
N LEU A 182 -10.64 2.42 -14.83
CA LEU A 182 -10.96 1.23 -15.62
C LEU A 182 -12.32 1.33 -16.34
N SER A 183 -13.18 2.26 -15.94
CA SER A 183 -14.51 2.42 -16.55
C SER A 183 -14.49 3.22 -17.86
N PRO A 184 -15.50 3.05 -18.73
CA PRO A 184 -15.67 3.88 -19.92
C PRO A 184 -15.89 5.37 -19.62
N LEU A 185 -16.32 5.73 -18.40
CA LEU A 185 -16.61 7.12 -18.03
C LEU A 185 -15.35 7.99 -17.99
N ALA A 186 -14.19 7.42 -17.66
CA ALA A 186 -12.93 8.17 -17.57
C ALA A 186 -12.39 8.64 -18.93
N VAL A 187 -12.89 8.08 -20.04
CA VAL A 187 -12.42 8.43 -21.40
C VAL A 187 -13.43 9.32 -22.13
N ARG A 188 -14.73 9.22 -21.80
CA ARG A 188 -15.82 9.91 -22.54
C ARG A 188 -15.91 11.43 -22.32
N GLY A 189 -15.21 11.99 -21.33
CA GLY A 189 -15.19 13.44 -21.06
C GLY A 189 -13.97 14.17 -21.62
N SER A 190 -12.94 13.45 -22.04
CA SER A 190 -11.64 14.02 -22.40
C SER A 190 -11.52 14.25 -23.91
N THR A 191 -10.98 15.40 -24.32
CA THR A 191 -10.43 15.56 -25.68
C THR A 191 -9.18 14.70 -25.89
N SER A 192 -8.59 14.20 -24.81
CA SER A 192 -7.45 13.28 -24.84
C SER A 192 -7.93 11.83 -24.84
N ARG A 193 -7.25 10.96 -25.60
CA ARG A 193 -7.44 9.51 -25.50
C ARG A 193 -7.00 8.94 -24.14
N TYR A 194 -6.34 9.75 -23.31
CA TYR A 194 -5.69 9.35 -22.06
C TYR A 194 -6.26 10.05 -20.84
N ILE A 195 -6.28 9.32 -19.72
CA ILE A 195 -6.63 9.82 -18.40
C ILE A 195 -5.45 10.60 -17.82
N GLN A 196 -5.70 11.82 -17.32
CA GLN A 196 -4.68 12.68 -16.71
C GLN A 196 -4.81 12.66 -15.19
N LEU A 197 -3.68 12.70 -14.46
CA LEU A 197 -3.72 12.80 -12.99
C LEU A 197 -4.40 14.06 -12.48
N ALA A 198 -4.30 15.16 -13.22
CA ALA A 198 -4.97 16.39 -12.87
C ALA A 198 -6.50 16.25 -12.86
N GLU A 199 -7.06 15.43 -13.77
CA GLU A 199 -8.49 15.12 -13.78
C GLU A 199 -8.87 14.28 -12.56
N VAL A 200 -8.11 13.22 -12.27
CA VAL A 200 -8.36 12.37 -11.09
C VAL A 200 -8.27 13.19 -9.81
N HIS A 201 -7.26 14.06 -9.69
CA HIS A 201 -7.12 14.96 -8.55
C HIS A 201 -8.30 15.94 -8.44
N HIS A 202 -8.78 16.49 -9.56
CA HIS A 202 -9.96 17.34 -9.56
C HIS A 202 -11.21 16.60 -9.06
N LEU A 203 -11.43 15.34 -9.46
CA LEU A 203 -12.52 14.52 -8.95
C LEU A 203 -12.40 14.27 -7.44
N ILE A 204 -11.18 14.06 -6.93
CA ILE A 204 -10.90 13.94 -5.49
C ILE A 204 -11.26 15.24 -4.75
N GLN A 205 -10.86 16.41 -5.27
CA GLN A 205 -11.20 17.71 -4.67
C GLN A 205 -12.70 17.98 -4.61
N ASN A 206 -13.46 17.48 -5.59
CA ASN A 206 -14.91 17.61 -5.64
C ASN A 206 -15.63 16.45 -4.90
N GLU A 207 -14.91 15.76 -4.01
CA GLU A 207 -15.44 14.70 -3.14
C GLU A 207 -16.12 13.56 -3.91
N VAL A 208 -15.77 13.35 -5.18
CA VAL A 208 -16.47 12.40 -6.04
C VAL A 208 -16.34 10.97 -5.53
N PHE A 209 -15.16 10.63 -4.99
CA PHE A 209 -14.85 9.32 -4.41
C PHE A 209 -15.13 9.24 -2.90
N GLY A 210 -15.69 10.30 -2.29
CA GLY A 210 -16.07 10.32 -0.88
C GLY A 210 -15.87 11.70 -0.23
N PRO A 211 -16.69 12.06 0.79
CA PRO A 211 -16.70 13.39 1.40
C PRO A 211 -15.48 13.73 2.28
N THR A 212 -14.56 12.78 2.54
CA THR A 212 -13.50 12.93 3.56
C THR A 212 -12.08 12.93 3.00
N TRP A 213 -11.91 12.81 1.68
CA TRP A 213 -10.59 12.60 1.07
C TRP A 213 -10.09 13.79 0.26
N ILE A 214 -10.14 14.98 0.84
CA ILE A 214 -9.57 16.17 0.21
C ILE A 214 -8.07 16.21 0.52
N MET A 215 -7.23 16.13 -0.51
CA MET A 215 -5.77 16.20 -0.36
C MET A 215 -5.12 17.15 -1.36
N SER A 216 -3.98 17.75 -0.99
CA SER A 216 -3.25 18.62 -1.90
C SER A 216 -2.77 17.87 -3.15
N LYS A 217 -2.62 18.59 -4.28
CA LYS A 217 -2.08 18.01 -5.52
C LYS A 217 -0.73 17.32 -5.29
N ARG A 218 0.14 17.96 -4.51
CA ARG A 218 1.47 17.42 -4.16
C ARG A 218 1.36 16.10 -3.38
N THR A 219 0.44 16.03 -2.41
CA THR A 219 0.19 14.80 -1.63
C THR A 219 -0.32 13.68 -2.53
N PHE A 220 -1.27 13.98 -3.43
CA PHE A 220 -1.78 13.00 -4.38
C PHE A 220 -0.70 12.49 -5.34
N GLU A 221 0.13 13.38 -5.89
CA GLU A 221 1.24 13.00 -6.78
C GLU A 221 2.31 12.16 -6.05
N ASP A 222 2.60 12.45 -4.78
CA ASP A 222 3.52 11.65 -3.95
C ASP A 222 2.96 10.24 -3.68
N ILE A 223 1.69 10.14 -3.27
CA ILE A 223 0.99 8.87 -3.09
C ILE A 223 0.98 8.08 -4.40
N TRP A 224 0.68 8.75 -5.51
CA TRP A 224 0.65 8.13 -6.82
C TRP A 224 2.02 7.55 -7.20
N ALA A 225 3.09 8.32 -7.06
CA ALA A 225 4.45 7.86 -7.34
C ALA A 225 4.85 6.66 -6.47
N LYS A 226 4.44 6.65 -5.20
CA LYS A 226 4.80 5.59 -4.25
C LYS A 226 3.94 4.33 -4.34
N ARG A 227 2.64 4.45 -4.65
CA ARG A 227 1.66 3.36 -4.45
C ARG A 227 0.81 3.00 -5.67
N ALA A 228 0.85 3.78 -6.76
CA ALA A 228 -0.03 3.50 -7.91
C ALA A 228 0.19 2.10 -8.54
N ALA A 229 1.37 1.49 -8.35
CA ALA A 229 1.65 0.13 -8.77
C ALA A 229 0.75 -0.93 -8.12
N THR A 230 0.22 -0.67 -6.92
CA THR A 230 -0.65 -1.60 -6.16
C THR A 230 -2.12 -1.26 -6.23
N PHE A 231 -2.50 -0.14 -6.85
CA PHE A 231 -3.91 0.23 -7.05
C PHE A 231 -4.74 -0.83 -7.77
N PRO A 232 -4.25 -1.52 -8.83
CA PRO A 232 -4.93 -2.68 -9.41
C PRO A 232 -5.26 -3.78 -8.40
N PHE A 233 -4.37 -4.02 -7.43
CA PHE A 233 -4.49 -5.07 -6.43
C PHE A 233 -5.56 -4.73 -5.40
N LEU A 234 -5.57 -3.48 -4.92
CA LEU A 234 -6.60 -2.95 -4.02
C LEU A 234 -7.98 -2.95 -4.69
N PHE A 235 -8.04 -2.58 -5.97
CA PHE A 235 -9.28 -2.65 -6.74
C PHE A 235 -9.83 -4.08 -6.84
N VAL A 236 -8.98 -5.06 -7.18
CA VAL A 236 -9.42 -6.45 -7.26
C VAL A 236 -9.85 -6.97 -5.89
N GLU A 237 -9.07 -6.69 -4.83
CA GLU A 237 -9.42 -7.08 -3.44
C GLU A 237 -10.79 -6.52 -3.01
N ARG A 238 -11.10 -5.27 -3.40
CA ARG A 238 -12.36 -4.61 -3.06
C ARG A 238 -13.59 -5.14 -3.81
N HIS A 239 -13.42 -5.53 -5.07
CA HIS A 239 -14.53 -5.82 -6.00
C HIS A 239 -14.64 -7.28 -6.45
N ASN A 240 -13.69 -8.13 -6.07
CA ASN A 240 -13.79 -9.55 -6.34
C ASN A 240 -14.95 -10.17 -5.56
N LYS A 241 -15.52 -11.25 -6.11
CA LYS A 241 -16.63 -11.95 -5.45
C LYS A 241 -16.19 -12.53 -4.11
N PRO A 242 -17.05 -12.53 -3.07
CA PRO A 242 -16.72 -13.08 -1.76
C PRO A 242 -16.15 -14.50 -1.83
N GLU A 243 -16.72 -15.37 -2.67
CA GLU A 243 -16.31 -16.77 -2.86
C GLU A 243 -14.89 -16.96 -3.43
N TYR A 244 -14.30 -15.91 -4.02
CA TYR A 244 -12.93 -15.92 -4.55
C TYR A 244 -12.07 -14.82 -3.91
N LYS A 245 -12.52 -14.23 -2.81
CA LYS A 245 -11.81 -13.14 -2.15
C LYS A 245 -10.49 -13.68 -1.62
N VAL A 246 -9.42 -12.95 -1.90
CA VAL A 246 -8.12 -13.14 -1.27
C VAL A 246 -7.92 -11.91 -0.41
N ASP A 247 -7.93 -12.10 0.91
CA ASP A 247 -7.76 -11.01 1.85
C ASP A 247 -6.27 -10.83 2.15
N TRP A 248 -5.70 -9.75 1.63
CA TRP A 248 -4.30 -9.42 1.90
C TRP A 248 -4.16 -8.55 3.15
N ASN A 249 -5.26 -8.22 3.83
CA ASN A 249 -5.23 -7.51 5.10
C ASN A 249 -4.96 -8.49 6.24
N PHE A 250 -3.77 -9.06 6.21
CA PHE A 250 -3.29 -9.82 7.35
C PHE A 250 -3.01 -8.89 8.51
N GLU A 251 -3.38 -9.25 9.72
CA GLU A 251 -2.90 -8.55 10.90
C GLU A 251 -1.95 -9.50 11.63
N PRO A 252 -0.61 -9.32 11.57
CA PRO A 252 0.33 -10.26 12.21
C PRO A 252 0.12 -10.39 13.73
N GLN A 253 -0.58 -9.44 14.33
CA GLN A 253 -0.95 -9.46 15.76
C GLN A 253 -2.25 -10.21 16.03
N SER A 254 -3.07 -10.49 15.00
CA SER A 254 -4.29 -11.28 15.12
C SER A 254 -3.96 -12.70 15.60
N PRO A 255 -4.69 -13.25 16.58
CA PRO A 255 -4.55 -14.66 16.98
C PRO A 255 -4.79 -15.67 15.85
N GLU A 256 -5.56 -15.27 14.84
CA GLU A 256 -5.98 -16.11 13.70
C GLU A 256 -5.05 -15.96 12.49
N PHE A 257 -4.01 -15.13 12.58
CA PHE A 257 -3.15 -14.78 11.44
C PHE A 257 -2.55 -15.99 10.71
N HIS A 258 -2.09 -17.02 11.43
CA HIS A 258 -1.57 -18.22 10.76
C HIS A 258 -2.66 -19.02 10.02
N GLN A 259 -3.90 -19.04 10.54
CA GLN A 259 -5.04 -19.70 9.90
C GLN A 259 -5.45 -18.93 8.64
N ASP A 260 -5.59 -17.61 8.74
CA ASP A 260 -5.88 -16.74 7.59
C ASP A 260 -4.85 -16.91 6.47
N PHE A 261 -3.57 -17.06 6.83
CA PHE A 261 -2.50 -17.28 5.87
C PHE A 261 -2.53 -18.69 5.27
N ASP A 262 -2.74 -19.72 6.08
CA ASP A 262 -2.87 -21.10 5.62
C ASP A 262 -4.08 -21.27 4.69
N ASP A 263 -5.20 -20.60 4.97
CA ASP A 263 -6.38 -20.57 4.10
C ASP A 263 -6.06 -20.04 2.70
N ILE A 264 -5.17 -19.05 2.59
CA ILE A 264 -4.72 -18.51 1.28
C ILE A 264 -3.84 -19.51 0.53
N ILE A 265 -3.02 -20.27 1.25
CA ILE A 265 -2.20 -21.35 0.68
C ILE A 265 -3.13 -22.45 0.13
N GLU A 266 -4.10 -22.90 0.92
CA GLU A 266 -5.07 -23.92 0.54
C GLU A 266 -5.90 -23.47 -0.67
N ASN A 267 -6.28 -22.19 -0.68
CA ASN A 267 -7.04 -21.56 -1.76
C ASN A 267 -6.14 -20.92 -2.84
N ALA A 268 -4.95 -21.48 -3.12
CA ALA A 268 -4.04 -20.94 -4.12
C ALA A 268 -4.65 -20.81 -5.54
N GLY A 269 -5.75 -21.53 -5.83
CA GLY A 269 -6.53 -21.34 -7.07
C GLY A 269 -7.15 -19.94 -7.15
N HIS A 270 -7.63 -19.43 -6.03
CA HIS A 270 -8.16 -18.07 -5.90
C HIS A 270 -7.04 -17.04 -6.07
N VAL A 271 -5.84 -17.29 -5.55
CA VAL A 271 -4.69 -16.41 -5.75
C VAL A 271 -4.30 -16.28 -7.23
N LYS A 272 -4.27 -17.39 -7.98
CA LYS A 272 -4.01 -17.34 -9.43
C LYS A 272 -5.08 -16.54 -10.18
N ARG A 273 -6.35 -16.71 -9.82
CA ARG A 273 -7.47 -15.94 -10.39
C ARG A 273 -7.37 -14.46 -10.03
N TYR A 274 -7.06 -14.15 -8.78
CA TYR A 274 -6.81 -12.81 -8.28
C TYR A 274 -5.70 -12.12 -9.11
N LEU A 275 -4.55 -12.77 -9.29
CA LEU A 275 -3.47 -12.24 -10.13
C LEU A 275 -3.88 -12.05 -11.59
N SER A 276 -4.75 -12.92 -12.13
CA SER A 276 -5.29 -12.78 -13.50
C SER A 276 -6.13 -11.52 -13.67
N HIS A 277 -6.91 -11.15 -12.64
CA HIS A 277 -7.66 -9.90 -12.60
C HIS A 277 -6.75 -8.68 -12.40
N CYS A 278 -5.72 -8.80 -11.56
CA CYS A 278 -4.72 -7.75 -11.36
C CYS A 278 -3.92 -7.48 -12.64
N ARG A 279 -3.59 -8.53 -13.41
CA ARG A 279 -2.95 -8.41 -14.73
C ARG A 279 -3.81 -7.59 -15.67
N TRP A 280 -5.09 -7.94 -15.82
CA TRP A 280 -6.03 -7.20 -16.66
C TRP A 280 -6.16 -5.72 -16.25
N ALA A 281 -6.32 -5.46 -14.95
CA ALA A 281 -6.45 -4.10 -14.44
C ALA A 281 -5.17 -3.29 -14.72
N THR A 282 -3.99 -3.90 -14.51
CA THR A 282 -2.70 -3.27 -14.78
C THR A 282 -2.50 -2.96 -16.27
N GLU A 283 -2.76 -3.93 -17.15
CA GLU A 283 -2.67 -3.75 -18.61
C GLU A 283 -3.64 -2.66 -19.09
N THR A 284 -4.87 -2.67 -18.57
CA THR A 284 -5.88 -1.67 -18.92
C THR A 284 -5.48 -0.28 -18.46
N LEU A 285 -5.00 -0.10 -17.23
CA LEU A 285 -4.48 1.18 -16.75
C LEU A 285 -3.28 1.66 -17.58
N ARG A 286 -2.31 0.78 -17.87
CA ARG A 286 -1.16 1.11 -18.73
C ARG A 286 -1.60 1.65 -20.10
N SER A 287 -2.67 1.10 -20.68
CA SER A 287 -3.19 1.55 -21.98
C SER A 287 -3.96 2.87 -21.94
N ARG A 288 -4.49 3.26 -20.78
CA ARG A 288 -5.40 4.42 -20.62
C ARG A 288 -4.78 5.62 -19.95
N LEU A 289 -3.77 5.43 -19.11
CA LEU A 289 -3.08 6.52 -18.43
C LEU A 289 -2.18 7.27 -19.42
N HIS A 290 -2.08 8.59 -19.22
CA HIS A 290 -1.19 9.41 -20.02
C HIS A 290 0.28 8.97 -19.86
N PRO A 291 1.12 8.93 -20.92
CA PRO A 291 2.50 8.46 -20.82
C PRO A 291 3.36 9.17 -19.76
N ARG A 292 3.15 10.47 -19.55
CA ARG A 292 3.81 11.23 -18.47
C ARG A 292 3.46 10.72 -17.07
N THR A 293 2.22 10.28 -16.87
CA THR A 293 1.75 9.67 -15.62
C THR A 293 2.42 8.31 -15.39
N LEU A 294 2.64 7.54 -16.46
CA LEU A 294 3.28 6.22 -16.39
C LEU A 294 4.78 6.29 -16.08
N LYS A 295 5.47 7.38 -16.45
CA LYS A 295 6.92 7.54 -16.24
C LYS A 295 7.36 7.34 -14.78
N HIS A 296 6.46 7.62 -13.84
CA HIS A 296 6.73 7.57 -12.40
C HIS A 296 6.20 6.30 -11.72
N ILE A 297 5.65 5.35 -12.48
CA ILE A 297 5.07 4.11 -11.95
C ILE A 297 5.82 2.92 -12.53
N ARG A 298 6.30 2.05 -11.65
CA ARG A 298 6.78 0.72 -12.05
C ARG A 298 5.68 -0.30 -11.76
N PHE A 299 4.74 -0.44 -12.70
CA PHE A 299 3.80 -1.55 -12.65
C PHE A 299 4.57 -2.87 -12.79
N PRO A 300 4.23 -3.91 -12.01
CA PRO A 300 4.91 -5.19 -12.10
C PRO A 300 4.61 -5.88 -13.43
N ASN A 301 5.51 -6.76 -13.85
CA ASN A 301 5.22 -7.70 -14.94
C ASN A 301 4.59 -8.96 -14.36
N PHE A 302 3.65 -9.54 -15.11
CA PHE A 302 2.99 -10.77 -14.74
C PHE A 302 3.57 -11.93 -15.55
N PRO A 303 3.53 -13.17 -15.03
CA PRO A 303 3.98 -14.36 -15.75
C PRO A 303 3.30 -14.49 -17.11
N ASP A 304 4.05 -14.80 -18.18
CA ASP A 304 3.51 -14.83 -19.55
C ASP A 304 2.30 -15.77 -19.69
N GLY A 305 2.32 -16.93 -19.02
CA GLY A 305 1.25 -17.91 -19.01
C GLY A 305 0.02 -17.57 -18.15
N LEU A 306 0.04 -16.45 -17.41
CA LEU A 306 -1.09 -16.02 -16.58
C LEU A 306 -2.14 -15.31 -17.43
N ALA A 307 -3.35 -15.84 -17.55
CA ALA A 307 -4.40 -15.20 -18.32
C ALA A 307 -4.73 -13.77 -17.81
N SER A 308 -5.03 -12.85 -18.73
CA SER A 308 -5.55 -11.51 -18.42
C SER A 308 -7.08 -11.56 -18.46
N ILE A 309 -7.73 -11.53 -17.29
CA ILE A 309 -9.18 -11.76 -17.17
C ILE A 309 -9.85 -10.52 -16.58
N ALA A 310 -10.83 -9.96 -17.28
CA ALA A 310 -11.59 -8.82 -16.78
C ALA A 310 -12.32 -9.15 -15.47
N LEU A 311 -12.26 -8.23 -14.51
CA LEU A 311 -13.04 -8.35 -13.29
C LEU A 311 -14.46 -7.84 -13.56
N PRO A 312 -15.51 -8.68 -13.43
CA PRO A 312 -16.88 -8.22 -13.59
C PRO A 312 -17.21 -7.29 -12.42
N THR A 313 -17.34 -6.00 -12.69
CA THR A 313 -17.73 -5.00 -11.70
C THR A 313 -19.12 -4.46 -11.98
N GLU A 314 -19.84 -4.12 -10.92
CA GLU A 314 -21.11 -3.43 -11.04
C GLU A 314 -20.90 -2.05 -11.68
N PRO A 315 -21.78 -1.65 -12.60
CA PRO A 315 -21.75 -0.31 -13.16
C PRO A 315 -21.90 0.73 -12.04
N PHE A 316 -21.42 1.95 -12.29
CA PHE A 316 -21.76 3.08 -11.43
C PHE A 316 -23.27 3.29 -11.45
N ASP A 317 -23.84 3.60 -10.29
CA ASP A 317 -25.26 3.93 -10.24
C ASP A 317 -25.54 5.27 -10.95
N ALA A 318 -26.81 5.63 -11.09
CA ALA A 318 -27.20 6.85 -11.80
C ALA A 318 -26.69 8.14 -11.12
N ALA A 319 -26.65 8.16 -9.78
CA ALA A 319 -26.21 9.31 -9.00
C ALA A 319 -24.69 9.47 -9.07
N GLU A 320 -23.94 8.38 -8.89
CA GLU A 320 -22.49 8.31 -9.08
C GLU A 320 -22.09 8.72 -10.50
N THR A 321 -22.78 8.19 -11.50
CA THR A 321 -22.53 8.52 -12.91
C THR A 321 -22.76 10.00 -13.18
N ALA A 322 -23.85 10.58 -12.65
CA ALA A 322 -24.14 12.00 -12.80
C ALA A 322 -23.06 12.86 -12.12
N LYS A 323 -22.61 12.47 -10.91
CA LYS A 323 -21.55 13.15 -10.16
C LYS A 323 -20.22 13.13 -10.92
N LEU A 324 -19.81 11.96 -11.41
CA LEU A 324 -18.58 11.78 -12.20
C LEU A 324 -18.60 12.59 -13.49
N LYS A 325 -19.73 12.57 -14.23
CA LYS A 325 -19.88 13.35 -15.47
C LYS A 325 -19.83 14.85 -15.22
N ARG A 326 -20.50 15.34 -14.17
CA ARG A 326 -20.54 16.76 -13.84
C ARG A 326 -19.14 17.27 -13.50
N ALA A 327 -18.46 16.64 -12.55
CA ALA A 327 -17.13 17.05 -12.13
C ALA A 327 -16.08 16.89 -13.26
N GLY A 328 -16.20 15.85 -14.09
CA GLY A 328 -15.38 15.73 -15.30
C GLY A 328 -15.61 16.88 -16.29
N THR A 329 -16.86 17.26 -16.53
CA THR A 329 -17.20 18.39 -17.43
C THR A 329 -16.63 19.71 -16.90
N ASP A 330 -16.72 19.94 -15.59
CA ASP A 330 -16.23 21.16 -14.94
C ASP A 330 -14.70 21.28 -15.08
N PHE A 331 -13.96 20.18 -14.97
CA PHE A 331 -12.52 20.14 -15.23
C PHE A 331 -12.16 20.60 -16.66
N TYR A 332 -12.87 20.09 -17.67
CA TYR A 332 -12.56 20.41 -19.07
C TYR A 332 -12.98 21.84 -19.46
N LYS A 333 -14.05 22.38 -18.87
CA LYS A 333 -14.42 23.80 -19.04
C LYS A 333 -13.38 24.74 -18.42
N ALA A 334 -12.93 24.45 -17.20
CA ALA A 334 -11.90 25.27 -16.55
C ALA A 334 -10.58 25.35 -17.37
N LYS A 335 -10.28 24.29 -18.14
CA LYS A 335 -9.09 24.23 -19.00
C LYS A 335 -9.27 24.95 -20.36
N SER A 336 -10.49 25.13 -20.86
CA SER A 336 -10.74 25.89 -22.08
C SER A 336 -10.71 27.40 -21.87
N ASP A 337 -10.92 27.84 -20.64
CA ASP A 337 -10.99 29.26 -20.26
C ASP A 337 -9.62 29.81 -19.79
N THR A 338 -8.58 28.96 -19.78
CA THR A 338 -7.18 29.30 -19.45
C THR A 338 -6.29 29.06 -20.66
#